data_AF-A0A6G1RXP0-F1
#
_entry.id   AF-A0A6G1RXP0-F1
#
_cell.length_a   1.000
_cell.length_b   1.000
_cell.length_c   1.000
_cell.angle_alpha   90.00
_cell.angle_beta   90.00
_cell.angle_gamma   90.00
#
_symmetry.space_group_name_H-M   'P 1'
#
loop_
_entity.id
_entity.type
_entity.pdbx_description
1 polymer ?
#
loop_
_entity_poly.entity_id
_entity_poly.type
_entity_poly.pdbx_seq_one_letter_code
_entity_poly.pdbx_strand_id
1 'polypeptide(L)'
;SLYSEWGCTNYINLGSFLIKPVQRVMRYPLLLMELLNATPEAHPDKAPLTAAVLAVKEINVNINEYKRRKDLVLKYRKGDEDSLMEKISKLNIHSIIKKSNRVSSHLKHLTGFAPQLKDEAFEETEKNFRMQERLIKSFIR
;
A
#
# COMPACT_ATOMS: atom_id res chain seq x y z
N SER A 1 13.57 11.32 -41.56
CA SER A 1 13.77 12.09 -40.31
C SER A 1 13.70 11.09 -39.17
N LEU A 2 14.76 10.97 -38.36
CA LEU A 2 14.96 9.92 -37.33
C LEU A 2 13.79 9.77 -36.33
N TYR A 3 12.87 10.73 -36.28
CA TYR A 3 11.70 10.75 -35.39
C TYR A 3 10.55 9.81 -35.80
N SER A 4 10.55 9.24 -37.01
CA SER A 4 9.48 8.32 -37.46
C SER A 4 9.73 6.84 -37.12
N GLU A 5 10.97 6.44 -36.82
CA GLU A 5 11.34 5.02 -36.62
C GLU A 5 11.29 4.55 -35.16
N TRP A 6 11.38 5.46 -34.17
CA TRP A 6 11.51 5.09 -32.74
C TRP A 6 10.21 5.21 -31.92
N GLY A 7 9.12 4.72 -32.49
CA GLY A 7 7.88 4.46 -31.76
C GLY A 7 6.99 5.69 -31.60
N CYS A 8 5.81 5.63 -32.21
CA CYS A 8 4.71 6.53 -31.91
C CYS A 8 4.29 6.35 -30.44
N THR A 9 4.91 7.06 -29.50
CA THR A 9 4.37 7.17 -28.15
C THR A 9 3.05 7.91 -28.26
N ASN A 10 1.93 7.19 -28.32
CA ASN A 10 0.55 7.69 -28.29
C ASN A 10 0.45 9.12 -27.72
N TYR A 11 0.51 10.12 -28.60
CA TYR A 11 0.66 11.55 -28.32
C TYR A 11 -0.67 12.20 -27.92
N ILE A 12 -1.50 11.49 -27.14
CA ILE A 12 -2.94 11.74 -27.13
C ILE A 12 -3.34 12.83 -26.11
N ASN A 13 -2.50 13.17 -25.12
CA ASN A 13 -2.88 14.16 -24.10
C ASN A 13 -1.69 14.78 -23.32
N LEU A 14 -1.69 16.10 -23.09
CA LEU A 14 -0.66 16.79 -22.27
C LEU A 14 -0.51 16.19 -20.86
N GLY A 15 -1.62 15.76 -20.24
CA GLY A 15 -1.61 15.12 -18.92
C GLY A 15 -0.75 13.85 -18.87
N SER A 16 -0.67 13.09 -19.97
CA SER A 16 0.18 11.90 -20.05
C SER A 16 1.67 12.22 -20.25
N PHE A 17 2.01 13.46 -20.61
CA PHE A 17 3.38 13.95 -20.58
C PHE A 17 3.78 14.42 -19.19
N LEU A 18 2.89 15.13 -18.50
CA LEU A 18 3.15 15.66 -17.17
C LEU A 18 3.38 14.57 -16.10
N ILE A 19 2.95 13.34 -16.34
CA ILE A 19 3.25 12.20 -15.46
C ILE A 19 4.66 11.63 -15.65
N LYS A 20 5.29 11.84 -16.82
CA LYS A 20 6.60 11.24 -17.15
C LYS A 20 7.73 11.67 -16.20
N PRO A 21 7.86 12.94 -15.77
CA PRO A 21 8.90 13.33 -14.81
C PRO A 21 8.78 12.58 -13.48
N VAL A 22 7.56 12.47 -12.94
CA VAL A 22 7.30 11.70 -11.70
C VAL A 22 7.69 10.24 -11.89
N GLN A 23 7.29 9.63 -13.01
CA GLN A 23 7.67 8.25 -13.34
C GLN A 23 9.18 8.09 -13.54
N ARG A 24 9.86 9.10 -14.09
CA ARG A 24 11.29 9.04 -14.41
C ARG A 24 12.15 9.05 -13.16
N VAL A 25 11.82 9.89 -12.18
CA VAL A 25 12.53 9.96 -10.88
C VAL A 25 12.45 8.62 -10.13
N MET A 26 11.32 7.91 -10.25
CA MET A 26 11.15 6.59 -9.64
C MET A 26 11.92 5.47 -10.36
N ARG A 27 12.31 5.66 -11.64
CA ARG A 27 13.05 4.66 -12.42
C ARG A 27 14.56 4.69 -12.14
N TYR A 28 15.12 5.86 -11.82
CA TYR A 28 16.57 5.99 -11.60
C TYR A 28 17.13 5.09 -10.49
N PRO A 29 16.48 4.90 -9.33
CA PRO A 29 16.96 3.95 -8.32
C PRO A 29 17.09 2.53 -8.86
N LEU A 30 16.16 2.09 -9.71
CA LEU A 30 16.17 0.73 -10.26
C LEU A 30 17.38 0.54 -11.20
N LEU A 31 17.55 1.47 -12.14
CA LEU A 31 18.63 1.43 -13.13
C LEU A 31 20.01 1.56 -12.46
N LEU A 32 20.15 2.47 -11.49
CA LEU A 32 21.40 2.67 -10.76
C LEU A 32 21.73 1.47 -9.86
N MET A 33 20.72 0.81 -9.29
CA MET A 33 20.93 -0.41 -8.50
C MET A 33 21.38 -1.58 -9.38
N GLU A 34 20.79 -1.75 -10.56
CA GLU A 34 21.23 -2.75 -11.53
C GLU A 34 22.68 -2.51 -11.96
N LEU A 35 23.02 -1.25 -12.28
CA LEU A 35 24.39 -0.86 -12.61
C LEU A 35 25.34 -1.13 -11.44
N LEU A 36 24.93 -0.82 -10.20
CA LEU A 36 25.75 -1.03 -9.00
C LEU A 36 26.03 -2.52 -8.75
N ASN A 37 25.03 -3.36 -9.00
CA ASN A 37 25.16 -4.81 -8.85
C ASN A 37 26.07 -5.40 -9.94
N ALA A 38 26.06 -4.84 -11.14
CA ALA A 38 26.96 -5.23 -12.23
C ALA A 38 28.39 -4.67 -12.09
N THR A 39 28.61 -3.70 -11.19
CA THR A 39 29.91 -3.06 -10.97
C THR A 39 30.72 -3.84 -9.92
N PRO A 40 31.93 -4.34 -10.24
CA PRO A 40 32.80 -5.02 -9.27
C PRO A 40 33.20 -4.13 -8.10
N GLU A 41 33.45 -4.72 -6.93
CA GLU A 41 33.78 -3.96 -5.71
C GLU A 41 35.07 -3.15 -5.82
N ALA A 42 36.04 -3.63 -6.61
CA ALA A 42 37.31 -2.95 -6.84
C ALA A 42 37.23 -1.81 -7.88
N HIS A 43 36.06 -1.60 -8.51
CA HIS A 43 35.91 -0.58 -9.54
C HIS A 43 35.84 0.82 -8.91
N PRO A 44 36.56 1.83 -9.46
CA PRO A 44 36.55 3.19 -8.90
C PRO A 44 35.14 3.80 -8.82
N ASP A 45 34.24 3.41 -9.73
CA ASP A 45 32.86 3.93 -9.74
C ASP A 45 31.93 3.29 -8.70
N LYS A 46 32.36 2.26 -7.96
CA LYS A 46 31.50 1.57 -6.99
C LYS A 46 31.01 2.52 -5.88
N ALA A 47 31.93 3.30 -5.31
CA ALA A 47 31.65 4.26 -4.25
C ALA A 47 30.72 5.41 -4.71
N PRO A 48 31.01 6.16 -5.81
CA PRO A 48 30.12 7.22 -6.26
C PRO A 48 28.76 6.68 -6.72
N LEU A 49 28.69 5.48 -7.30
CA LEU A 49 27.43 4.87 -7.72
C LEU A 49 26.56 4.48 -6.52
N THR A 50 27.16 3.98 -5.44
CA THR A 50 26.45 3.72 -4.18
C THR A 50 25.87 5.01 -3.60
N ALA A 51 26.64 6.10 -3.59
CA ALA A 51 26.18 7.42 -3.15
C ALA A 51 25.03 7.94 -4.04
N ALA A 52 25.12 7.76 -5.36
CA ALA A 52 24.08 8.14 -6.29
C ALA A 52 22.76 7.38 -6.06
N VAL A 53 22.82 6.07 -5.81
CA VAL A 53 21.63 5.26 -5.47
C VAL A 53 20.97 5.80 -4.20
N LEU A 54 21.75 6.12 -3.17
CA LEU A 54 21.22 6.66 -1.92
C LEU A 54 20.58 8.04 -2.11
N ALA A 55 21.26 8.95 -2.81
CA ALA A 55 20.76 10.30 -3.08
C ALA A 55 19.41 10.27 -3.84
N VAL A 56 19.28 9.43 -4.86
CA VAL A 56 18.03 9.33 -5.63
C VAL A 56 16.90 8.68 -4.80
N LYS A 57 17.22 7.74 -3.90
CA LYS A 57 16.23 7.21 -2.95
C LYS A 57 15.74 8.32 -2.01
N GLU A 58 16.63 9.16 -1.50
CA GLU A 58 16.27 10.29 -0.64
C GLU A 58 15.39 11.31 -1.38
N ILE A 59 15.71 11.64 -2.63
CA ILE A 59 14.88 12.50 -3.48
C ILE A 59 13.44 11.96 -3.59
N ASN A 60 13.27 10.65 -3.78
CA ASN A 60 11.93 10.04 -3.86
C ASN A 60 11.14 10.20 -2.55
N VAL A 61 11.80 10.01 -1.40
CA VAL A 61 11.19 10.23 -0.08
C VAL A 61 10.77 11.69 0.08
N ASN A 62 11.66 12.63 -0.27
CA ASN A 62 11.40 14.07 -0.17
C ASN A 62 10.23 14.51 -1.05
N ILE A 63 10.14 14.01 -2.28
CA ILE A 63 9.02 14.26 -3.19
C ILE A 63 7.71 13.73 -2.59
N ASN A 64 7.71 12.51 -2.05
CA ASN A 64 6.52 11.90 -1.48
C ASN A 64 6.02 12.66 -0.25
N GLU A 65 6.94 13.08 0.62
CA GLU A 65 6.59 13.87 1.81
C GLU A 65 6.11 15.27 1.44
N TYR A 66 6.71 15.92 0.44
CA TYR A 66 6.22 17.20 -0.07
C TYR A 66 4.78 17.07 -0.61
N LYS A 67 4.50 16.01 -1.38
CA LYS A 67 3.15 15.72 -1.86
C LYS A 67 2.17 15.54 -0.70
N ARG A 68 2.53 14.74 0.30
CA ARG A 68 1.72 14.50 1.50
C ARG A 68 1.38 15.81 2.22
N ARG A 69 2.37 16.69 2.46
CA ARG A 69 2.14 17.99 3.11
C ARG A 69 1.21 18.87 2.28
N LYS A 70 1.39 18.91 0.96
CA LYS A 70 0.51 19.67 0.05
C LYS A 70 -0.92 19.15 0.09
N ASP A 71 -1.11 17.83 0.04
CA ASP A 71 -2.42 17.19 0.10
C ASP A 71 -3.11 17.45 1.46
N LEU A 72 -2.33 17.46 2.55
CA LEU A 72 -2.81 17.80 3.89
C LEU A 72 -3.30 19.25 3.96
N VAL A 73 -2.49 20.21 3.49
CA VAL A 73 -2.85 21.63 3.46
C VAL A 73 -4.11 21.84 2.61
N LEU A 74 -4.20 21.20 1.44
CA LEU A 74 -5.40 21.29 0.59
C LEU A 74 -6.64 20.74 1.28
N LYS A 75 -6.53 19.64 2.03
CA LYS A 75 -7.65 19.04 2.77
C LYS A 75 -8.22 20.00 3.82
N TYR A 76 -7.36 20.70 4.57
CA TYR A 76 -7.81 21.61 5.62
C TYR A 76 -8.19 22.99 5.10
N ARG A 77 -7.55 23.49 4.03
CA ARG A 77 -7.95 24.75 3.38
C ARG A 77 -9.32 24.64 2.69
N LYS A 78 -9.72 23.45 2.24
CA LYS A 78 -11.06 23.18 1.70
C LYS A 78 -12.13 22.96 2.78
N GLY A 79 -11.80 23.18 4.06
CA GLY A 79 -12.65 22.87 5.21
C GLY A 79 -14.03 23.54 5.23
N ASP A 80 -14.22 24.69 4.55
CA ASP A 80 -15.43 25.50 4.70
C ASP A 80 -16.37 25.53 3.47
N GLU A 81 -16.00 24.93 2.34
CA GLU A 81 -16.76 25.09 1.07
C GLU A 81 -17.35 23.77 0.51
N ASP A 82 -16.88 22.60 0.94
CA ASP A 82 -17.39 21.32 0.44
C ASP A 82 -18.78 21.03 1.03
N SER A 83 -19.83 21.34 0.27
CA SER A 83 -21.21 20.93 0.54
C SER A 83 -21.28 19.44 0.88
N LEU A 84 -22.19 19.05 1.79
CA LEU A 84 -22.41 17.65 2.18
C LEU A 84 -22.58 16.73 0.95
N MET A 85 -23.14 17.26 -0.14
CA MET A 85 -23.30 16.55 -1.41
C MET A 85 -21.96 16.20 -2.08
N GLU A 86 -20.98 17.08 -2.01
CA GLU A 86 -19.64 16.86 -2.58
C GLU A 86 -18.81 15.87 -1.74
N LYS A 87 -19.08 15.78 -0.43
CA LYS A 87 -18.51 14.74 0.43
C LYS A 87 -19.10 13.37 0.11
N ILE A 88 -20.39 13.30 -0.20
CA ILE A 88 -21.07 12.05 -0.61
C ILE A 88 -20.60 11.60 -1.99
N SER A 89 -20.38 12.51 -2.94
CA SER A 89 -19.90 12.16 -4.29
C SER A 89 -18.46 11.62 -4.31
N LYS A 90 -17.64 12.00 -3.32
CA LYS A 90 -16.28 11.47 -3.12
C LYS A 90 -16.25 10.05 -2.55
N LEU A 91 -17.39 9.49 -2.13
CA LEU A 91 -17.47 8.12 -1.65
C LEU A 91 -17.51 7.13 -2.81
N ASN A 92 -16.55 6.19 -2.83
CA ASN A 92 -16.55 5.10 -3.79
C ASN A 92 -17.47 3.96 -3.31
N ILE A 93 -18.64 3.82 -3.96
CA ILE A 93 -19.66 2.80 -3.67
C ILE A 93 -19.06 1.39 -3.63
N HIS A 94 -18.09 1.08 -4.49
CA HIS A 94 -17.45 -0.24 -4.51
C HIS A 94 -16.68 -0.56 -3.22
N SER A 95 -16.06 0.45 -2.60
CA SER A 95 -15.35 0.30 -1.34
C SER A 95 -16.32 0.15 -0.15
N ILE A 96 -17.46 0.85 -0.19
CA ILE A 96 -18.51 0.74 0.83
C ILE A 96 -19.16 -0.64 0.78
N ILE A 97 -19.49 -1.14 -0.42
CA ILE A 97 -20.03 -2.50 -0.60
C ILE A 97 -19.04 -3.54 -0.06
N LYS A 98 -17.75 -3.41 -0.37
CA LYS A 98 -16.73 -4.33 0.15
C LYS A 98 -16.62 -4.30 1.67
N LYS A 99 -16.67 -3.12 2.31
CA LYS A 99 -16.67 -3.00 3.77
C LYS A 99 -17.95 -3.58 4.38
N SER A 100 -19.11 -3.31 3.77
CA SER A 100 -20.40 -3.89 4.17
C SER A 100 -20.38 -5.41 4.12
N ASN A 101 -19.89 -5.99 3.03
CA ASN A 101 -19.78 -7.45 2.88
C ASN A 101 -18.84 -8.07 3.91
N ARG A 102 -17.75 -7.39 4.28
CA ARG A 102 -16.83 -7.86 5.34
C ARG A 102 -17.49 -7.84 6.72
N VAL A 103 -18.20 -6.76 7.05
CA VAL A 103 -18.91 -6.63 8.33
C VAL A 103 -20.08 -7.62 8.39
N SER A 104 -20.84 -7.76 7.31
CA SER A 104 -21.92 -8.75 7.20
C SER A 104 -21.39 -10.18 7.33
N SER A 105 -20.26 -10.50 6.69
CA SER A 105 -19.60 -11.80 6.85
C SER A 105 -19.19 -12.05 8.31
N HIS A 106 -18.52 -11.07 8.93
CA HIS A 106 -18.12 -11.18 10.34
C HIS A 106 -19.32 -11.37 11.27
N LEU A 107 -20.40 -10.61 11.04
CA LEU A 107 -21.64 -10.76 11.80
C LEU A 107 -22.25 -12.14 11.60
N LYS A 108 -22.31 -12.67 10.37
CA LYS A 108 -22.81 -14.02 10.10
C LYS A 108 -22.01 -15.11 10.82
N HIS A 109 -20.70 -14.93 10.95
CA HIS A 109 -19.85 -15.83 11.73
C HIS A 109 -20.14 -15.73 13.24
N LEU A 110 -20.27 -14.51 13.78
CA LEU A 110 -20.55 -14.30 15.20
C LEU A 110 -21.93 -14.81 15.63
N THR A 111 -22.93 -14.67 14.77
CA THR A 111 -24.32 -15.06 15.08
C THR A 111 -24.64 -16.50 14.69
N GLY A 112 -23.68 -17.25 14.15
CA GLY A 112 -23.88 -18.64 13.72
C GLY A 112 -24.77 -18.82 12.47
N PHE A 113 -25.00 -17.74 11.70
CA PHE A 113 -25.74 -17.82 10.42
C PHE A 113 -24.87 -18.29 9.25
N ALA A 114 -23.55 -18.32 9.41
CA ALA A 114 -22.63 -18.98 8.49
C ALA A 114 -22.30 -20.40 9.01
N PRO A 115 -22.17 -21.40 8.11
CA PRO A 115 -21.75 -22.74 8.51
C PRO A 115 -20.37 -22.65 9.18
N GLN A 116 -20.33 -22.95 10.47
CA GLN A 116 -19.08 -23.10 11.21
C GLN A 116 -18.53 -24.48 10.87
N LEU A 117 -17.28 -24.54 10.39
CA LEU A 117 -16.57 -25.81 10.26
C LEU A 117 -16.44 -26.39 11.66
N LYS A 118 -17.26 -27.41 11.95
CA LYS A 118 -17.24 -28.11 13.22
C LYS A 118 -16.12 -29.15 13.15
N ASP A 119 -14.95 -28.76 13.63
CA ASP A 119 -13.82 -29.67 13.79
C ASP A 119 -13.96 -30.37 15.15
N GLU A 120 -14.43 -31.61 15.12
CA GLU A 120 -14.67 -32.41 16.34
C GLU A 120 -13.37 -32.64 17.14
N ALA A 121 -12.22 -32.76 16.47
CA ALA A 121 -10.93 -32.92 17.13
C ALA A 121 -10.48 -31.64 17.84
N PHE A 122 -10.76 -30.47 17.24
CA PHE A 122 -10.56 -29.17 17.89
C PHE A 122 -11.49 -28.97 19.10
N GLU A 123 -12.79 -29.31 18.97
CA GLU A 123 -13.73 -29.18 20.09
C GLU A 123 -13.38 -30.10 21.27
N GLU A 124 -12.90 -31.31 21.01
CA GLU A 124 -12.45 -32.24 22.05
C GLU A 124 -11.18 -31.73 22.75
N THR A 125 -10.21 -31.24 21.98
CA THR A 125 -8.98 -30.65 22.56
C THR A 125 -9.26 -29.37 23.34
N GLU A 126 -10.16 -28.50 22.89
CA GLU A 126 -10.58 -27.32 23.64
C GLU A 126 -11.26 -27.69 24.97
N LYS A 127 -12.12 -28.71 24.98
CA LYS A 127 -12.76 -29.20 26.22
C LYS A 127 -11.72 -29.70 27.22
N ASN A 128 -10.76 -30.50 26.75
CA ASN A 128 -9.68 -31.02 27.59
C ASN A 128 -8.82 -29.89 28.16
N PHE A 129 -8.47 -28.91 27.32
CA PHE A 129 -7.72 -27.73 27.75
C PHE A 129 -8.47 -26.90 28.80
N ARG A 130 -9.77 -26.63 28.60
CA ARG A 130 -10.60 -25.89 29.56
C ARG A 130 -10.78 -26.66 30.88
N MET A 131 -10.85 -27.99 30.83
CA MET A 131 -10.91 -28.83 32.03
C MET A 131 -9.61 -28.70 32.83
N GLN A 132 -8.45 -28.79 32.17
CA GLN A 132 -7.15 -28.56 32.80
C GLN A 132 -7.03 -27.14 33.36
N GLU A 133 -7.47 -26.12 32.62
CA GLU A 133 -7.48 -24.72 33.07
C GLU A 133 -8.31 -24.54 34.35
N ARG A 134 -9.50 -25.16 34.43
CA ARG A 134 -10.35 -25.13 35.63
C ARG A 134 -9.69 -25.83 36.82
N LEU A 135 -9.05 -26.98 36.58
CA LEU A 135 -8.32 -27.69 37.63
C LEU A 135 -7.16 -26.84 38.16
N ILE A 136 -6.34 -26.26 37.27
CA ILE A 136 -5.24 -25.37 37.65
C ILE A 136 -5.77 -24.15 38.43
N LYS A 137 -6.83 -23.50 37.96
CA LYS A 137 -7.47 -22.38 38.68
C LYS A 137 -8.04 -22.77 40.04
N SER A 138 -8.50 -24.01 40.21
CA SER A 138 -8.97 -24.53 41.51
C SER A 138 -7.83 -24.82 42.48
N PHE A 139 -6.63 -25.13 41.99
CA PHE A 139 -5.42 -25.35 42.80
C PHE A 139 -4.67 -24.06 43.15
N ILE A 140 -4.87 -22.98 42.38
CA ILE A 140 -4.23 -21.66 42.60
C ILE A 140 -5.08 -20.77 43.55
N ARG A 141 -6.11 -21.32 44.20
CA ARG A 141 -6.86 -20.63 45.25
C ARG A 141 -6.36 -21.00 46.65
#